data_AF-A0A355A6T2-F1
#
_entry.id   AF-A0A355A6T2-F1
#
_cell.length_a   1.000
_cell.length_b   1.000
_cell.length_c   1.000
_cell.angle_alpha   90.00
_cell.angle_beta   90.00
_cell.angle_gamma   90.00
#
_symmetry.space_group_name_H-M   'P 1'
#
loop_
_entity.id
_entity.type
_entity.pdbx_description
1 polymer ?
#
loop_
_entity_poly.entity_id
_entity_poly.type
_entity_poly.pdbx_seq_one_letter_code
_entity_poly.pdbx_strand_id
1 'polypeptide(L)'
;TMPSFVYLIPAMIFFGLGTVPAVFATIIYSMPPCIRLTNVGIRGVPIAMKEAAYSYGSSAWQVLTKVELPQAMPTIMAGINQTTMAAMSMVVISSMIGAKGLGE
;
A
#
# COMPACT_ATOMS: atom_id res chain seq x y z
N THR A 1 11.72 10.80 -4.83
CA THR A 1 10.39 11.25 -4.37
C THR A 1 9.88 12.24 -5.39
N MET A 2 8.84 11.89 -6.15
CA MET A 2 8.14 12.87 -6.98
C MET A 2 7.13 13.64 -6.10
N PRO A 3 7.03 14.97 -6.21
CA PRO A 3 6.10 15.76 -5.39
C PRO A 3 4.64 15.32 -5.62
N SER A 4 3.85 15.24 -4.56
CA SER A 4 2.43 14.84 -4.59
C SER A 4 1.59 15.68 -5.57
N PHE A 5 1.98 16.95 -5.77
CA PHE A 5 1.39 17.87 -6.74
C PHE A 5 1.53 17.42 -8.21
N VAL A 6 2.60 16.70 -8.55
CA VAL A 6 2.83 16.24 -9.94
C VAL A 6 1.79 15.21 -10.37
N TYR A 7 1.27 14.41 -9.43
CA TYR A 7 0.23 13.42 -9.70
C TYR A 7 -1.18 14.02 -9.74
N LEU A 8 -1.38 15.17 -9.09
CA LEU A 8 -2.67 15.86 -9.07
C LEU A 8 -3.00 16.52 -10.41
N ILE A 9 -1.99 17.00 -11.16
CA ILE A 9 -2.20 17.67 -12.46
C ILE A 9 -2.89 16.75 -13.49
N PRO A 10 -2.36 15.55 -13.82
CA PRO A 10 -3.05 14.65 -14.73
C PRO A 10 -4.39 14.15 -14.15
N ALA A 11 -4.47 13.87 -12.85
CA ALA A 11 -5.72 13.44 -12.23
C ALA A 11 -6.83 14.49 -12.37
N MET A 12 -6.52 15.78 -12.21
CA MET A 12 -7.46 16.87 -12.45
C MET A 12 -7.84 17.02 -13.92
N ILE A 13 -6.90 16.83 -14.85
CA ILE A 13 -7.17 16.90 -16.30
C ILE A 13 -8.15 15.80 -16.75
N PHE A 14 -8.01 14.58 -16.20
CA PHE A 14 -8.86 13.44 -16.58
C PHE A 14 -10.19 13.38 -15.82
N PHE A 15 -10.27 13.83 -14.57
CA PHE A 15 -11.44 13.64 -13.70
C PHE A 15 -12.11 14.92 -13.21
N GLY A 16 -11.61 16.12 -13.58
CA GLY A 16 -12.14 17.40 -13.15
C GLY A 16 -11.75 17.77 -11.72
N LEU A 17 -12.46 18.72 -11.10
CA LEU A 17 -12.32 19.07 -9.68
C LEU A 17 -13.32 18.25 -8.85
N GLY A 18 -12.89 17.72 -7.70
CA GLY A 18 -13.80 17.03 -6.76
C GLY A 18 -13.15 15.89 -5.97
N THR A 19 -13.99 15.05 -5.38
CA THR A 19 -13.58 13.93 -4.52
C THR A 19 -12.93 12.77 -5.28
N VAL A 20 -13.34 12.51 -6.52
CA VAL A 20 -12.80 11.43 -7.37
C VAL A 20 -11.28 11.57 -7.62
N PRO A 21 -10.75 12.69 -8.14
CA PRO A 21 -9.31 12.87 -8.35
C PRO A 21 -8.52 12.87 -7.04
N ALA A 22 -9.12 13.36 -5.94
CA ALA A 22 -8.51 13.32 -4.61
C ALA A 22 -8.31 11.89 -4.10
N VAL A 23 -9.28 11.00 -4.30
CA VAL A 23 -9.16 9.58 -3.96
C VAL A 23 -8.08 8.92 -4.81
N PHE A 24 -8.05 9.16 -6.12
CA PHE A 24 -7.00 8.62 -7.00
C PHE A 24 -5.60 9.07 -6.59
N ALA A 25 -5.40 10.37 -6.32
CA ALA A 25 -4.13 10.90 -5.86
C ALA A 25 -3.70 10.27 -4.52
N THR A 26 -4.65 10.07 -3.60
CA THR A 26 -4.42 9.43 -2.30
C THR A 26 -4.01 7.97 -2.44
N ILE A 27 -4.68 7.21 -3.30
CA ILE A 27 -4.32 5.81 -3.59
C ILE A 27 -2.90 5.74 -4.15
N ILE A 28 -2.58 6.52 -5.19
CA ILE A 28 -1.26 6.49 -5.82
C ILE A 28 -0.16 6.90 -4.83
N TYR A 29 -0.42 7.90 -3.99
CA TYR A 29 0.54 8.37 -2.99
C TYR A 29 0.79 7.38 -1.86
N SER A 30 -0.26 6.67 -1.41
CA SER A 30 -0.20 5.75 -0.28
C SER A 30 0.21 4.33 -0.68
N MET A 31 0.16 3.96 -1.97
CA MET A 31 0.51 2.63 -2.46
C MET A 31 1.99 2.22 -2.25
N PRO A 32 3.00 3.09 -2.46
CA PRO A 32 4.42 2.72 -2.34
C PRO A 32 4.83 2.13 -0.98
N PRO A 33 4.45 2.70 0.19
CA PRO A 33 4.80 2.12 1.48
C PRO A 33 4.19 0.72 1.68
N CYS A 34 2.95 0.50 1.25
CA CYS A 34 2.30 -0.82 1.31
C CYS A 34 3.06 -1.88 0.51
N ILE A 35 3.38 -1.58 -0.76
CA ILE A 35 4.11 -2.49 -1.65
C ILE A 35 5.51 -2.78 -1.08
N ARG A 36 6.20 -1.74 -0.61
CA ARG A 36 7.56 -1.88 -0.10
C ARG A 36 7.61 -2.76 1.15
N LEU A 37 6.71 -2.54 2.11
CA LEU A 37 6.70 -3.31 3.35
C LEU A 37 6.19 -4.74 3.15
N THR A 38 5.28 -4.95 2.20
CA THR A 38 4.90 -6.29 1.77
C THR A 38 6.08 -7.04 1.15
N ASN A 39 6.83 -6.40 0.26
CA ASN A 39 8.02 -7.01 -0.36
C ASN A 39 9.10 -7.34 0.69
N VAL A 40 9.37 -6.42 1.62
CA VAL A 40 10.29 -6.68 2.75
C VAL A 40 9.78 -7.81 3.63
N GLY A 41 8.47 -7.87 3.91
CA GLY A 41 7.86 -8.95 4.68
C GLY A 41 8.05 -10.31 4.04
N ILE A 42 7.75 -10.45 2.74
CA ILE A 42 7.88 -11.72 2.01
C ILE A 42 9.36 -12.13 1.83
N ARG A 43 10.24 -11.17 1.51
CA ARG A 43 11.69 -11.44 1.40
C ARG A 43 12.36 -11.70 2.75
N GLY A 44 11.77 -11.21 3.84
CA GLY A 44 12.25 -11.43 5.21
C GLY A 44 11.93 -12.82 5.77
N VAL A 45 11.11 -13.62 5.07
CA VAL A 45 10.80 -15.00 5.48
C VAL A 45 12.06 -15.87 5.38
N PRO A 46 12.51 -16.53 6.46
CA PRO A 46 13.70 -17.35 6.45
C PRO A 46 13.65 -18.44 5.38
N ILE A 47 14.72 -18.58 4.60
CA ILE A 47 14.82 -19.58 3.52
C ILE A 47 14.61 -21.01 4.06
N ALA A 48 15.13 -21.30 5.26
CA ALA A 48 14.97 -22.61 5.90
C ALA A 48 13.49 -23.00 6.12
N MET A 49 12.61 -22.04 6.41
CA MET A 49 11.16 -22.30 6.52
C MET A 49 10.54 -22.67 5.16
N LYS A 50 11.00 -22.04 4.08
CA LYS A 50 10.54 -22.36 2.72
C LYS A 50 11.04 -23.73 2.29
N GLU A 51 12.32 -24.01 2.50
CA GLU A 51 12.94 -25.30 2.18
C GLU A 51 12.31 -26.45 2.98
N ALA A 52 11.98 -26.22 4.25
CA ALA A 52 11.21 -27.17 5.04
C ALA A 52 9.83 -27.42 4.40
N ALA A 53 9.09 -26.37 4.07
CA ALA A 53 7.77 -26.51 3.44
C ALA A 53 7.82 -27.25 2.09
N TYR A 54 8.84 -26.99 1.27
CA TYR A 54 9.09 -27.75 0.03
C TYR A 54 9.48 -29.20 0.30
N SER A 55 10.28 -29.47 1.32
CA SER A 55 10.67 -30.84 1.73
C SER A 55 9.47 -31.66 2.23
N TYR A 56 8.46 -31.00 2.81
CA TYR A 56 7.17 -31.62 3.16
C TYR A 56 6.22 -31.78 1.96
N GLY A 57 6.64 -31.45 0.73
CA GLY A 57 5.83 -31.61 -0.49
C GLY A 57 4.84 -30.48 -0.76
N SER A 58 5.00 -29.31 -0.13
CA SER A 58 4.09 -28.17 -0.35
C SER A 58 4.27 -27.57 -1.74
N SER A 59 3.15 -27.26 -2.42
CA SER A 59 3.17 -26.51 -3.67
C SER A 59 3.53 -25.04 -3.45
N ALA A 60 4.02 -24.34 -4.47
CA ALA A 60 4.39 -22.92 -4.35
C ALA A 60 3.25 -22.04 -3.81
N TRP A 61 1.99 -22.34 -4.16
CA TRP A 61 0.83 -21.63 -3.64
C TRP A 61 0.57 -21.91 -2.15
N GLN A 62 0.82 -23.14 -1.69
CA GLN A 62 0.72 -23.51 -0.28
C GLN A 62 1.85 -22.87 0.54
N VAL A 63 3.07 -22.82 0.01
CA VAL A 63 4.20 -22.13 0.64
C VAL A 63 3.88 -20.64 0.77
N LEU A 64 3.41 -19.99 -0.29
CA LEU A 64 3.04 -18.58 -0.26
C LEU A 64 1.93 -18.30 0.76
N THR A 65 0.83 -19.07 0.73
CA THR A 65 -0.36 -18.77 1.54
C THR A 65 -0.30 -19.25 2.98
N LYS A 66 0.40 -20.36 3.25
CA LYS A 66 0.45 -20.98 4.59
C LYS A 66 1.76 -20.74 5.33
N VAL A 67 2.83 -20.31 4.65
CA VAL A 67 4.15 -20.07 5.26
C VAL A 67 4.57 -18.62 5.09
N GLU A 68 4.69 -18.13 3.85
CA GLU A 68 5.21 -16.78 3.62
C GLU A 68 4.24 -15.69 4.08
N LEU A 69 2.96 -15.77 3.73
CA LEU A 69 1.96 -14.78 4.12
C LEU A 69 1.82 -14.68 5.65
N PRO A 70 1.57 -15.77 6.42
CA PRO A 70 1.42 -15.68 7.87
C PRO A 70 2.67 -15.15 8.59
N GLN A 71 3.86 -15.48 8.10
CA GLN A 71 5.12 -14.99 8.66
C GLN A 71 5.38 -13.52 8.29
N ALA A 72 4.97 -13.09 7.10
CA ALA A 72 5.07 -11.70 6.65
C ALA A 72 3.96 -10.80 7.21
N MET A 73 2.88 -11.36 7.79
CA MET A 73 1.72 -10.61 8.29
C MET A 73 2.08 -9.45 9.21
N PRO A 74 2.98 -9.59 10.22
CA PRO A 74 3.32 -8.46 11.09
C PRO A 74 3.90 -7.27 10.31
N THR A 75 4.75 -7.55 9.32
CA THR A 75 5.38 -6.53 8.47
C THR A 75 4.38 -5.91 7.49
N ILE A 76 3.47 -6.73 6.94
CA ILE A 76 2.37 -6.25 6.09
C ILE A 76 1.44 -5.33 6.90
N MET A 77 1.09 -5.71 8.12
CA MET A 77 0.25 -4.90 9.01
C MET A 77 0.93 -3.58 9.41
N ALA A 78 2.25 -3.59 9.64
CA ALA A 78 3.01 -2.36 9.81
C ALA A 78 2.95 -1.48 8.55
N GLY A 79 2.98 -2.09 7.36
CA GLY A 79 2.81 -1.39 6.08
C GLY A 79 1.43 -0.80 5.86
N ILE A 80 0.38 -1.52 6.24
CA ILE A 80 -0.99 -1.01 6.21
C ILE A 80 -1.11 0.19 7.13
N ASN A 81 -0.60 0.10 8.36
CA ASN A 81 -0.63 1.23 9.29
C ASN A 81 0.06 2.48 8.73
N GLN A 82 1.26 2.33 8.15
CA GLN A 82 1.96 3.46 7.50
C GLN A 82 1.22 4.02 6.29
N THR A 83 0.58 3.14 5.51
CA THR A 83 -0.23 3.50 4.35
C THR A 83 -1.45 4.31 4.77
N THR A 84 -2.14 3.91 5.84
CA THR A 84 -3.28 4.63 6.41
C THR A 84 -2.86 6.00 6.94
N MET A 85 -1.74 6.08 7.65
CA MET A 85 -1.19 7.36 8.13
C MET A 85 -0.87 8.31 6.97
N ALA A 86 -0.25 7.81 5.90
CA ALA A 86 0.03 8.59 4.69
C ALA A 86 -1.24 9.00 3.95
N ALA A 87 -2.24 8.12 3.87
CA ALA A 87 -3.53 8.40 3.25
C ALA A 87 -4.31 9.48 4.01
N MET A 88 -4.38 9.39 5.34
CA MET A 88 -5.00 10.41 6.19
C MET A 88 -4.33 11.77 6.02
N SER A 89 -3.00 11.82 5.94
CA SER A 89 -2.26 13.06 5.66
C SER A 89 -2.60 13.64 4.27
N MET A 90 -2.76 12.79 3.25
CA MET A 90 -3.09 13.23 1.90
C MET A 90 -4.53 13.71 1.74
N VAL A 91 -5.48 13.13 2.49
CA VAL A 91 -6.89 13.59 2.53
C VAL A 91 -7.00 15.02 3.05
N VAL A 92 -6.15 15.43 3.99
CA VAL A 92 -6.08 16.82 4.47
C VAL A 92 -5.56 17.77 3.38
N ILE A 93 -4.62 17.32 2.55
CA ILE A 93 -4.10 18.14 1.44
C ILE A 93 -5.14 18.24 0.32
N SER A 94 -5.87 17.16 0.05
CA SER A 94 -6.85 17.11 -1.04
C SER A 94 -8.11 17.93 -0.75
N SER A 95 -8.47 18.14 0.52
CA SER A 95 -9.54 19.07 0.89
C SER A 95 -9.23 20.52 0.52
N MET A 96 -7.95 20.92 0.47
CA MET A 96 -7.53 22.25 -0.01
C MET A 96 -7.80 22.47 -1.50
N ILE A 97 -8.08 21.40 -2.26
CA ILE A 97 -8.26 21.42 -3.72
C ILE A 97 -9.73 21.20 -4.12
N GLY A 98 -10.66 21.30 -3.16
CA GLY A 98 -12.11 21.22 -3.41
C GLY A 98 -12.72 19.82 -3.27
N ALA A 99 -11.99 18.84 -2.71
CA ALA A 99 -12.61 17.61 -2.25
C ALA A 99 -13.34 17.87 -0.92
N LYS A 100 -14.64 17.54 -0.83
CA LYS A 100 -15.37 17.58 0.45
C LYS A 100 -14.67 16.69 1.47
N GLY A 101 -14.28 17.26 2.61
CA GLY A 101 -13.46 16.62 3.63
C GLY A 101 -14.26 16.12 4.85
N LEU A 102 -13.56 15.48 5.79
CA LEU A 102 -14.09 15.07 7.10
C LEU A 102 -14.19 16.24 8.12
N GLY A 103 -13.97 17.48 7.67
CA GLY A 103 -14.04 18.71 8.47
C GLY A 103 -15.29 19.56 8.18
N GLU A 104 -16.26 19.01 7.43
CA GLU A 104 -17.65 19.45 7.38
C GLU A 104 -18.53 18.48 8.19
#